data_AF-H0EP75-F1
#
_entry.id   AF-H0EP75-F1
#
_cell.length_a   1.000
_cell.length_b   1.000
_cell.length_c   1.000
_cell.angle_alpha   90.00
_cell.angle_beta   90.00
_cell.angle_gamma   90.00
#
_symmetry.space_group_name_H-M   'P 1'
#
loop_
_entity.id
_entity.type
_entity.pdbx_description
1 polymer ?
#
loop_
_entity_poly.entity_id
_entity_poly.type
_entity_poly.pdbx_seq_one_letter_code
_entity_poly.pdbx_strand_id
1 'polypeptide(L)'
;MEAYTILPLTPPDLDTMTHLVWLSKQSLTVNRLLYQNWPNEAAQRAQCRKAVENSMQCKDVQSWKVVHKESGEMVGHVAMKFYGDAGQKDVGGGGEVPDGMHPGVYEMVVDSMTDLWEDWGGVRHLREYGSFLGLLELRAYIHVELTHIFILREHRAHGLGKELVRLCVEAAKDRGLALTVGSEPQVHGFFGKMEFKDFKHSEWDLERWADEFCGFGKFRVWGMAVE
;
A
#
# COMPACT_ATOMS: atom_id res chain seq x y z
N MET A 1 -6.63 -14.79 -18.39
CA MET A 1 -6.89 -15.45 -17.08
C MET A 1 -6.67 -16.96 -17.11
N GLU A 2 -6.84 -17.67 -18.23
CA GLU A 2 -6.77 -19.15 -18.25
C GLU A 2 -5.45 -19.75 -17.70
N ALA A 3 -4.31 -19.08 -17.89
CA ALA A 3 -2.99 -19.52 -17.40
C ALA A 3 -2.70 -19.18 -15.93
N TYR A 4 -3.56 -18.43 -15.24
CA TYR A 4 -3.29 -17.93 -13.89
C TYR A 4 -4.42 -18.28 -12.92
N THR A 5 -4.07 -18.37 -11.64
CA THR A 5 -5.02 -18.59 -10.55
C THR A 5 -4.76 -17.58 -9.45
N ILE A 6 -5.82 -17.03 -8.84
CA ILE A 6 -5.73 -16.15 -7.68
C ILE A 6 -6.05 -16.98 -6.44
N LEU A 7 -5.21 -16.93 -5.42
CA LEU A 7 -5.35 -17.69 -4.18
C LEU A 7 -5.16 -16.77 -2.98
N PRO A 8 -5.71 -17.10 -1.80
CA PRO A 8 -5.32 -16.46 -0.56
C PRO A 8 -3.81 -16.61 -0.32
N LEU A 9 -3.20 -15.56 0.22
CA LEU A 9 -1.82 -15.63 0.72
C LEU A 9 -1.80 -16.44 2.03
N THR A 10 -0.80 -17.31 2.20
CA THR A 10 -0.67 -18.19 3.37
C THR A 10 0.74 -18.10 4.00
N PRO A 11 0.93 -18.55 5.25
CA PRO A 11 2.25 -18.45 5.92
C PRO A 11 3.44 -19.05 5.16
N PRO A 12 3.29 -20.18 4.42
CA PRO A 12 4.37 -20.71 3.58
C PRO A 12 4.83 -19.77 2.45
N ASP A 13 4.04 -18.76 2.09
CA ASP A 13 4.38 -17.80 1.03
C ASP A 13 5.35 -16.71 1.48
N LEU A 14 5.69 -16.64 2.77
CA LEU A 14 6.40 -15.52 3.39
C LEU A 14 7.67 -15.11 2.64
N ASP A 15 8.53 -16.07 2.29
CA ASP A 15 9.81 -15.77 1.64
C ASP A 15 9.61 -15.23 0.21
N THR A 16 8.72 -15.85 -0.56
CA THR A 16 8.38 -15.41 -1.92
C THR A 16 7.72 -14.04 -1.91
N MET A 17 6.77 -13.82 -1.00
CA MET A 17 6.10 -12.54 -0.82
C MET A 17 7.08 -11.44 -0.43
N THR A 18 8.00 -11.73 0.51
CA THR A 18 9.07 -10.80 0.90
C THR A 18 9.92 -10.40 -0.30
N HIS A 19 10.27 -11.36 -1.16
CA HIS A 19 11.03 -11.08 -2.37
C HIS A 19 10.26 -10.20 -3.36
N LEU A 20 8.97 -10.48 -3.60
CA LEU A 20 8.13 -9.67 -4.49
C LEU A 20 7.94 -8.24 -3.98
N VAL A 21 7.72 -8.06 -2.66
CA VAL A 21 7.66 -6.73 -2.05
C VAL A 21 8.99 -6.00 -2.23
N TRP A 22 10.12 -6.65 -1.95
CA TRP A 22 11.44 -6.07 -2.18
C TRP A 22 11.68 -5.65 -3.63
N LEU A 23 11.29 -6.49 -4.60
CA LEU A 23 11.37 -6.16 -6.03
C LEU A 23 10.51 -4.94 -6.38
N SER A 24 9.30 -4.83 -5.82
CA SER A 24 8.43 -3.67 -6.03
C SER A 24 9.11 -2.38 -5.57
N LYS A 25 9.81 -2.44 -4.42
CA LYS A 25 10.50 -1.31 -3.81
C LYS A 25 11.73 -0.86 -4.62
N GLN A 26 12.37 -1.74 -5.40
CA GLN A 26 13.49 -1.35 -6.28
C GLN A 26 13.09 -0.37 -7.38
N SER A 27 11.82 -0.37 -7.77
CA SER A 27 11.32 0.51 -8.84
C SER A 27 11.03 1.94 -8.37
N LEU A 28 10.91 2.17 -7.06
CA LEU A 28 10.52 3.47 -6.50
C LEU A 28 11.72 4.39 -6.33
N THR A 29 11.72 5.52 -7.04
CA THR A 29 12.79 6.53 -6.95
C THR A 29 13.05 6.99 -5.51
N VAL A 30 12.01 7.20 -4.70
CA VAL A 30 12.16 7.62 -3.29
C VAL A 30 12.98 6.64 -2.47
N ASN A 31 12.93 5.33 -2.78
CA ASN A 31 13.68 4.35 -2.00
C ASN A 31 15.19 4.48 -2.16
N ARG A 32 15.65 5.05 -3.29
CA ARG A 32 17.07 5.38 -3.51
C ARG A 32 17.58 6.44 -2.54
N LEU A 33 16.68 7.31 -2.09
CA LEU A 33 16.98 8.35 -1.11
C LEU A 33 16.73 7.84 0.32
N LEU A 34 15.77 6.91 0.49
CA LEU A 34 15.36 6.42 1.80
C LEU A 34 16.43 5.58 2.47
N TYR A 35 17.14 4.70 1.74
CA TYR A 35 18.17 3.84 2.31
C TYR A 35 19.56 4.45 2.19
N GLN A 36 20.26 4.55 3.32
CA GLN A 36 21.68 4.86 3.37
C GLN A 36 22.49 3.76 2.66
N ASN A 37 23.55 4.14 1.96
CA ASN A 37 24.43 3.23 1.21
C ASN A 37 23.65 2.36 0.19
N TRP A 38 22.82 3.02 -0.63
CA TRP A 38 21.99 2.35 -1.62
C TRP A 38 22.80 1.31 -2.45
N PRO A 39 22.29 0.08 -2.66
CA PRO A 39 20.95 -0.37 -2.31
C PRO A 39 20.79 -0.92 -0.88
N ASN A 40 21.82 -1.13 -0.08
CA ASN A 40 21.68 -1.72 1.27
C ASN A 40 20.66 -2.90 1.34
N GLU A 41 20.85 -3.89 0.46
CA GLU A 41 19.86 -4.94 0.20
C GLU A 41 19.44 -5.69 1.48
N ALA A 42 20.37 -5.92 2.40
CA ALA A 42 20.11 -6.58 3.67
C ALA A 42 19.06 -5.82 4.52
N ALA A 43 19.23 -4.50 4.67
CA ALA A 43 18.27 -3.66 5.40
C ALA A 43 16.92 -3.62 4.68
N GLN A 44 16.91 -3.51 3.34
CA GLN A 44 15.67 -3.53 2.58
C GLN A 44 14.89 -4.83 2.76
N ARG A 45 15.57 -5.97 2.63
CA ARG A 45 14.93 -7.29 2.78
C ARG A 45 14.43 -7.53 4.19
N ALA A 46 15.18 -7.11 5.21
CA ALA A 46 14.74 -7.20 6.60
C ALA A 46 13.44 -6.39 6.84
N GLN A 47 13.36 -5.17 6.31
CA GLN A 47 12.16 -4.34 6.43
C GLN A 47 10.98 -4.91 5.62
N CYS A 48 11.21 -5.38 4.40
CA CYS A 48 10.17 -6.03 3.60
C CYS A 48 9.63 -7.26 4.30
N ARG A 49 10.51 -8.08 4.89
CA ARG A 49 10.10 -9.28 5.65
C ARG A 49 9.23 -8.89 6.83
N LYS A 50 9.67 -7.95 7.66
CA LYS A 50 8.91 -7.46 8.82
C LYS A 50 7.54 -6.93 8.41
N ALA A 51 7.45 -6.17 7.32
CA ALA A 51 6.18 -5.65 6.79
C ALA A 51 5.24 -6.78 6.35
N VAL A 52 5.77 -7.80 5.65
CA VAL A 52 4.97 -8.96 5.22
C VAL A 52 4.53 -9.81 6.40
N GLU A 53 5.41 -10.08 7.38
CA GLU A 53 5.07 -10.83 8.59
C GLU A 53 3.96 -10.13 9.38
N ASN A 54 4.08 -8.82 9.60
CA ASN A 54 3.06 -8.02 10.26
C ASN A 54 1.74 -8.04 9.49
N SER A 55 1.79 -7.93 8.17
CA SER A 55 0.60 -8.00 7.30
C SER A 55 -0.09 -9.36 7.40
N MET A 56 0.65 -10.48 7.38
CA MET A 56 0.08 -11.83 7.47
C MET A 56 -0.53 -12.13 8.85
N GLN A 57 -0.06 -11.47 9.91
CA GLN A 57 -0.59 -11.62 11.27
C GLN A 57 -1.75 -10.67 11.57
N CYS A 58 -1.93 -9.62 10.76
CA CYS A 58 -2.97 -8.63 10.95
C CYS A 58 -4.33 -9.17 10.47
N LYS A 59 -5.28 -9.32 11.40
CA LYS A 59 -6.63 -9.82 11.10
C LYS A 59 -7.45 -8.88 10.21
N ASP A 60 -7.08 -7.61 10.19
CA ASP A 60 -7.74 -6.58 9.39
C ASP A 60 -7.11 -6.45 8.00
N VAL A 61 -6.11 -7.27 7.66
CA VAL A 61 -5.51 -7.33 6.33
C VAL A 61 -6.00 -8.57 5.58
N GLN A 62 -6.36 -8.38 4.32
CA GLN A 62 -6.63 -9.45 3.37
C GLN A 62 -5.65 -9.37 2.21
N SER A 63 -5.05 -10.50 1.87
CA SER A 63 -4.03 -10.57 0.82
C SER A 63 -4.28 -11.76 -0.09
N TRP A 64 -4.09 -11.54 -1.39
CA TRP A 64 -4.18 -12.57 -2.41
C TRP A 64 -2.91 -12.59 -3.24
N LYS A 65 -2.57 -13.79 -3.73
CA LYS A 65 -1.45 -14.05 -4.63
C LYS A 65 -1.95 -14.52 -5.99
N VAL A 66 -1.18 -14.21 -7.03
CA VAL A 66 -1.38 -14.75 -8.37
C VAL A 66 -0.34 -15.83 -8.61
N VAL A 67 -0.79 -17.01 -9.03
CA VAL A 67 0.05 -18.16 -9.34
C VAL A 67 -0.10 -18.52 -10.82
N HIS A 68 1.03 -18.68 -11.51
CA HIS A 68 1.07 -19.22 -12.87
C HIS A 68 0.83 -20.74 -12.82
N LYS A 69 -0.18 -21.24 -13.53
CA LYS A 69 -0.68 -22.61 -13.35
C LYS A 69 0.32 -23.69 -13.75
N GLU A 70 1.13 -23.45 -14.78
CA GLU A 70 2.08 -24.45 -15.29
C GLU A 70 3.33 -24.54 -14.43
N SER A 71 3.91 -23.40 -14.04
CA SER A 71 5.14 -23.37 -13.24
C SER A 71 4.89 -23.47 -11.73
N GLY A 72 3.67 -23.18 -11.28
CA GLY A 72 3.35 -23.04 -9.84
C GLY A 72 3.95 -21.79 -9.20
N GLU A 73 4.57 -20.91 -9.99
CA GLU A 73 5.27 -19.73 -9.50
C GLU A 73 4.28 -18.64 -9.06
N MET A 74 4.58 -17.99 -7.94
CA MET A 74 3.88 -16.77 -7.53
C MET A 74 4.40 -15.58 -8.32
N VAL A 75 3.55 -15.00 -9.16
CA VAL A 75 3.94 -13.94 -10.11
C VAL A 75 3.45 -12.55 -9.71
N GLY A 76 2.70 -12.45 -8.62
CA GLY A 76 2.16 -11.19 -8.15
C GLY A 76 1.24 -11.35 -6.95
N HIS A 77 0.79 -10.23 -6.41
CA HIS A 77 -0.09 -10.19 -5.24
C HIS A 77 -0.79 -8.84 -5.10
N VAL A 78 -1.77 -8.80 -4.21
CA VAL A 78 -2.40 -7.59 -3.68
C VAL A 78 -2.66 -7.77 -2.18
N ALA A 79 -2.56 -6.69 -1.43
CA ALA A 79 -2.94 -6.60 -0.03
C ALA A 79 -3.86 -5.40 0.17
N MET A 80 -4.88 -5.58 1.01
CA MET A 80 -5.77 -4.51 1.45
C MET A 80 -6.02 -4.59 2.95
N LYS A 81 -6.16 -3.43 3.58
CA LYS A 81 -6.37 -3.28 5.02
C LYS A 81 -7.70 -2.61 5.29
N PHE A 82 -8.45 -3.13 6.25
CA PHE A 82 -9.67 -2.53 6.76
C PHE A 82 -9.36 -1.68 7.98
N TYR A 83 -9.81 -0.42 7.99
CA TYR A 83 -9.60 0.50 9.11
C TYR A 83 -10.90 0.74 9.88
N GLY A 84 -10.89 0.51 11.20
CA GLY A 84 -12.03 0.70 12.10
C GLY A 84 -12.14 2.11 12.69
N ASP A 85 -13.33 2.44 13.22
CA ASP A 85 -13.69 3.74 13.84
C ASP A 85 -12.84 4.14 15.08
N ALA A 86 -12.10 3.19 15.66
CA ALA A 86 -11.30 3.43 16.85
C ALA A 86 -9.81 3.54 16.54
N GLY A 87 -9.37 4.75 16.15
CA GLY A 87 -8.05 5.29 16.51
C GLY A 87 -6.80 4.46 16.21
N GLN A 88 -6.86 3.49 15.27
CA GLN A 88 -5.69 2.70 14.90
C GLN A 88 -4.78 3.56 14.02
N LYS A 89 -3.96 4.37 14.70
CA LYS A 89 -2.73 4.95 14.17
C LYS A 89 -1.73 3.85 13.86
N ASP A 90 -2.01 3.05 12.83
CA ASP A 90 -1.01 2.21 12.18
C ASP A 90 -0.84 2.70 10.75
N VAL A 91 -0.66 4.02 10.58
CA VAL A 91 0.25 4.50 9.55
C VAL A 91 1.61 4.07 10.08
N GLY A 92 2.22 3.04 9.50
CA GLY A 92 3.39 2.33 10.02
C GLY A 92 4.69 3.16 10.08
N GLY A 93 4.60 4.42 10.47
CA GLY A 93 5.64 5.43 10.38
C GLY A 93 5.96 6.17 11.68
N GLY A 94 5.12 6.12 12.71
CA GLY A 94 5.35 6.87 13.97
C GLY A 94 6.39 6.27 14.94
N GLY A 95 7.35 5.48 14.44
CA GLY A 95 8.38 4.80 15.23
C GLY A 95 9.78 5.36 15.02
N GLU A 96 10.76 4.83 15.75
CA GLU A 96 12.19 5.11 15.51
C GLU A 96 12.54 4.85 14.03
N VAL A 97 13.38 5.72 13.46
CA VAL A 97 13.87 5.59 12.08
C VAL A 97 14.55 4.23 11.97
N PRO A 98 14.11 3.35 11.05
CA PRO A 98 14.72 2.03 10.93
C PRO A 98 16.19 2.07 10.56
N ASP A 99 16.97 1.13 11.09
CA ASP A 99 18.39 1.00 10.79
C ASP A 99 18.66 1.00 9.28
N GLY A 100 19.62 1.84 8.87
CA GLY A 100 20.01 1.99 7.47
C GLY A 100 19.10 2.91 6.64
N MET A 101 18.11 3.59 7.23
CA MET A 101 17.32 4.63 6.56
C MET A 101 17.81 6.04 6.88
N HIS A 102 17.67 6.96 5.92
CA HIS A 102 17.95 8.38 6.11
C HIS A 102 16.81 9.06 6.88
N PRO A 103 17.04 9.61 8.09
CA PRO A 103 15.99 10.14 8.97
C PRO A 103 15.07 11.17 8.31
N GLY A 104 15.65 12.18 7.65
CA GLY A 104 14.85 13.24 7.03
C GLY A 104 14.05 12.78 5.81
N VAL A 105 14.46 11.69 5.14
CA VAL A 105 13.68 11.11 4.03
C VAL A 105 12.55 10.26 4.59
N TYR A 106 12.84 9.47 5.64
CA TYR A 106 11.86 8.67 6.35
C TYR A 106 10.74 9.54 6.93
N GLU A 107 11.08 10.60 7.68
CA GLU A 107 10.12 11.54 8.28
C GLU A 107 9.21 12.17 7.21
N MET A 108 9.80 12.68 6.11
CA MET A 108 9.03 13.23 4.99
C MET A 108 8.01 12.21 4.43
N VAL A 109 8.42 10.95 4.23
CA VAL A 109 7.52 9.91 3.72
C VAL A 109 6.39 9.63 4.70
N VAL A 110 6.70 9.48 5.98
CA VAL A 110 5.73 9.20 7.04
C VAL A 110 4.72 10.35 7.19
N ASP A 111 5.20 11.58 7.27
CA ASP A 111 4.35 12.76 7.42
C ASP A 111 3.43 12.93 6.22
N SER A 112 3.96 12.71 5.02
CA SER A 112 3.17 12.81 3.80
C SER A 112 2.10 11.74 3.68
N MET A 113 2.41 10.50 4.05
CA MET A 113 1.41 9.43 4.08
C MET A 113 0.36 9.70 5.16
N THR A 114 0.75 10.26 6.30
CA THR A 114 -0.18 10.65 7.36
C THR A 114 -1.11 11.76 6.87
N ASP A 115 -0.57 12.84 6.33
CA ASP A 115 -1.32 13.98 5.78
C ASP A 115 -2.29 13.54 4.66
N LEU A 116 -1.85 12.66 3.75
CA LEU A 116 -2.71 12.10 2.71
C LEU A 116 -3.99 11.48 3.28
N TRP A 117 -3.91 10.81 4.42
CA TRP A 117 -5.02 10.09 5.02
C TRP A 117 -5.78 10.88 6.08
N GLU A 118 -5.25 11.96 6.63
CA GLU A 118 -5.97 12.81 7.60
C GLU A 118 -7.28 13.38 7.02
N ASP A 119 -7.28 13.74 5.73
CA ASP A 119 -8.45 14.30 5.06
C ASP A 119 -9.47 13.24 4.62
N TRP A 120 -9.00 12.03 4.31
CA TRP A 120 -9.88 10.90 3.97
C TRP A 120 -10.46 10.21 5.22
N GLY A 121 -9.64 10.10 6.26
CA GLY A 121 -9.95 9.58 7.59
C GLY A 121 -10.43 10.65 8.56
N GLY A 122 -11.00 11.74 8.05
CA GLY A 122 -11.68 12.70 8.89
C GLY A 122 -12.82 12.04 9.67
N VAL A 123 -12.67 12.03 10.98
CA VAL A 123 -13.62 12.31 12.08
C VAL A 123 -14.79 13.29 11.73
N ARG A 124 -15.00 13.66 10.47
CA ARG A 124 -15.81 14.79 10.01
C ARG A 124 -17.20 14.43 9.48
N HIS A 125 -17.59 13.15 9.39
CA HIS A 125 -19.00 12.81 9.07
C HIS A 125 -19.76 11.92 10.06
N LEU A 126 -19.10 11.31 11.05
CA LEU A 126 -19.83 10.55 12.10
C LEU A 126 -20.00 11.28 13.42
N ARG A 127 -19.29 12.39 13.66
CA ARG A 127 -19.51 13.17 14.90
C ARG A 127 -20.78 14.03 14.88
N GLU A 128 -21.37 14.28 13.71
CA GLU A 128 -22.61 15.08 13.59
C GLU A 128 -23.89 14.25 13.43
N TYR A 129 -23.79 12.91 13.27
CA TYR A 129 -24.97 12.02 13.23
C TYR A 129 -24.93 10.87 14.25
N GLY A 130 -23.81 10.67 14.96
CA GLY A 130 -23.61 9.60 15.94
C GLY A 130 -24.11 9.87 17.35
N SER A 131 -24.86 10.95 17.60
CA SER A 131 -25.55 11.16 18.89
C SER A 131 -27.06 10.94 18.73
N PHE A 132 -27.50 9.70 18.49
CA PHE A 132 -28.89 9.38 18.84
C PHE A 132 -29.19 7.92 19.19
N LEU A 133 -28.37 6.94 18.81
CA LEU A 133 -28.64 5.54 19.16
C LEU A 133 -27.38 4.85 19.64
N GLY A 134 -27.14 4.93 20.95
CA GLY A 134 -26.28 3.97 21.62
C GLY A 134 -26.92 2.60 21.52
N LEU A 135 -26.32 1.71 20.73
CA LEU A 135 -26.48 0.25 20.72
C LEU A 135 -25.79 -0.29 19.46
N LEU A 136 -24.56 -0.80 19.59
CA LEU A 136 -23.93 -1.90 18.82
C LEU A 136 -22.40 -1.77 18.93
N GLU A 137 -21.74 -2.79 19.49
CA GLU A 137 -20.31 -3.04 19.27
C GLU A 137 -20.08 -3.49 17.82
N LEU A 138 -20.43 -2.64 16.85
CA LEU A 138 -20.02 -2.81 15.47
C LEU A 138 -18.60 -2.25 15.37
N ARG A 139 -17.63 -3.10 15.02
CA ARG A 139 -16.41 -2.63 14.37
C ARG A 139 -16.83 -2.04 13.03
N ALA A 140 -17.32 -0.80 13.03
CA ALA A 140 -17.60 -0.09 11.81
C ALA A 140 -16.24 0.23 11.19
N TYR A 141 -15.91 -0.51 10.12
CA TYR A 141 -14.80 -0.09 9.28
C TYR A 141 -15.23 1.21 8.59
N ILE A 142 -14.37 2.22 8.65
CA ILE A 142 -14.64 3.55 8.09
C ILE A 142 -14.12 3.67 6.66
N HIS A 143 -13.07 2.90 6.30
CA HIS A 143 -12.60 2.75 4.93
C HIS A 143 -11.74 1.49 4.77
N VAL A 144 -11.46 1.16 3.51
CA VAL A 144 -10.55 0.08 3.10
C VAL A 144 -9.45 0.68 2.25
N GLU A 145 -8.20 0.33 2.51
CA GLU A 145 -7.05 0.76 1.71
C GLU A 145 -6.46 -0.44 0.98
N LEU A 146 -6.22 -0.33 -0.33
CA LEU A 146 -5.28 -1.18 -1.05
C LEU A 146 -3.87 -0.73 -0.68
N THR A 147 -3.22 -1.47 0.20
CA THR A 147 -1.93 -1.08 0.80
C THR A 147 -0.74 -1.49 -0.07
N HIS A 148 -0.89 -2.52 -0.90
CA HIS A 148 0.17 -2.92 -1.82
C HIS A 148 -0.36 -3.76 -2.99
N ILE A 149 0.20 -3.56 -4.19
CA ILE A 149 -0.03 -4.41 -5.36
C ILE A 149 1.25 -4.52 -6.17
N PHE A 150 1.54 -5.73 -6.64
CA PHE A 150 2.69 -5.96 -7.51
C PHE A 150 2.48 -7.15 -8.43
N ILE A 151 2.88 -7.00 -9.69
CA ILE A 151 2.95 -8.08 -10.69
C ILE A 151 4.36 -8.05 -11.30
N LEU A 152 5.02 -9.21 -11.38
CA LEU A 152 6.29 -9.42 -12.08
C LEU A 152 6.18 -8.92 -13.52
N ARG A 153 7.24 -8.27 -14.00
CA ARG A 153 7.21 -7.53 -15.28
C ARG A 153 6.83 -8.42 -16.45
N GLU A 154 7.35 -9.63 -16.46
CA GLU A 154 7.19 -10.67 -17.48
C GLU A 154 5.73 -11.16 -17.57
N HIS A 155 4.94 -10.97 -16.49
CA HIS A 155 3.55 -11.39 -16.39
C HIS A 155 2.56 -10.21 -16.52
N ARG A 156 3.04 -8.98 -16.71
CA ARG A 156 2.17 -7.80 -16.95
C ARG A 156 1.46 -7.90 -18.30
N ALA A 157 0.51 -7.00 -18.54
CA ALA A 157 -0.34 -6.96 -19.73
C ALA A 157 -1.27 -8.18 -19.95
N HIS A 158 -1.42 -9.06 -18.94
CA HIS A 158 -2.35 -10.19 -18.97
C HIS A 158 -3.66 -9.93 -18.20
N GLY A 159 -3.94 -8.67 -17.83
CA GLY A 159 -5.13 -8.29 -17.06
C GLY A 159 -5.03 -8.57 -15.54
N LEU A 160 -3.95 -9.16 -15.06
CA LEU A 160 -3.81 -9.57 -13.65
C LEU A 160 -4.02 -8.44 -12.64
N GLY A 161 -3.41 -7.26 -12.87
CA GLY A 161 -3.61 -6.11 -11.98
C GLY A 161 -5.07 -5.64 -11.94
N LYS A 162 -5.77 -5.68 -13.08
CA LYS A 162 -7.20 -5.33 -13.16
C LYS A 162 -8.06 -6.30 -12.34
N GLU A 163 -7.80 -7.60 -12.47
CA GLU A 163 -8.53 -8.63 -11.71
C GLU A 163 -8.27 -8.53 -10.20
N LEU A 164 -7.03 -8.27 -9.79
CA LEU A 164 -6.70 -8.07 -8.37
C LEU A 164 -7.40 -6.83 -7.78
N VAL A 165 -7.39 -5.70 -8.50
CA VAL A 165 -8.09 -4.49 -8.05
C VAL A 165 -9.59 -4.72 -8.01
N ARG A 166 -10.16 -5.41 -9.01
CA ARG A 166 -11.58 -5.77 -9.02
C ARG A 166 -11.97 -6.60 -7.79
N LEU A 167 -11.15 -7.59 -7.43
CA LEU A 167 -11.35 -8.40 -6.23
C LEU A 167 -11.38 -7.53 -4.97
N CYS A 168 -10.48 -6.55 -4.84
CA CYS A 168 -10.47 -5.63 -3.72
C CYS A 168 -11.72 -4.71 -3.70
N VAL A 169 -12.15 -4.22 -4.87
CA VAL A 169 -13.36 -3.39 -5.00
C VAL A 169 -14.60 -4.18 -4.61
N GLU A 170 -14.74 -5.42 -5.09
CA GLU A 170 -15.84 -6.32 -4.70
C GLU A 170 -15.82 -6.58 -3.18
N ALA A 171 -14.65 -6.86 -2.60
CA ALA A 171 -14.52 -7.06 -1.15
C ALA A 171 -14.86 -5.80 -0.30
N ALA A 172 -14.59 -4.60 -0.82
CA ALA A 172 -14.99 -3.34 -0.19
C ALA A 172 -16.50 -3.10 -0.32
N LYS A 173 -17.07 -3.35 -1.51
CA LYS A 173 -18.50 -3.22 -1.82
C LYS A 173 -19.37 -4.16 -0.99
N ASP A 174 -18.93 -5.40 -0.77
CA ASP A 174 -19.61 -6.37 0.09
C ASP A 174 -19.78 -5.88 1.54
N ARG A 175 -19.00 -4.86 1.94
CA ARG A 175 -19.07 -4.20 3.25
C ARG A 175 -19.64 -2.79 3.21
N GLY A 176 -20.07 -2.32 2.03
CA GLY A 176 -20.56 -0.96 1.84
C GLY A 176 -19.49 0.12 2.03
N LEU A 177 -18.23 -0.20 1.72
CA LEU A 177 -17.08 0.70 1.92
C LEU A 177 -16.47 1.10 0.58
N ALA A 178 -15.95 2.32 0.51
CA ALA A 178 -15.07 2.74 -0.57
C ALA A 178 -13.68 2.09 -0.42
N LEU A 179 -13.03 1.83 -1.56
CA LEU A 179 -11.65 1.38 -1.61
C LEU A 179 -10.74 2.57 -1.93
N THR A 180 -9.74 2.80 -1.08
CA THR A 180 -8.71 3.82 -1.29
C THR A 180 -7.36 3.22 -1.66
N VAL A 181 -6.48 4.06 -2.18
CA VAL A 181 -5.09 3.72 -2.45
C VAL A 181 -4.20 4.96 -2.38
N GLY A 182 -3.02 4.81 -1.79
CA GLY A 182 -1.90 5.73 -1.98
C GLY A 182 -1.17 5.35 -3.26
N SER A 183 -1.29 6.14 -4.32
CA SER A 183 -0.70 5.85 -5.62
C SER A 183 0.61 6.60 -5.82
N GLU A 184 1.68 5.90 -6.16
CA GLU A 184 2.93 6.51 -6.65
C GLU A 184 2.83 6.86 -8.17
N PRO A 185 3.74 7.69 -8.71
CA PRO A 185 3.63 8.20 -10.09
C PRO A 185 3.54 7.11 -11.16
N GLN A 186 4.26 6.01 -10.94
CA GLN A 186 4.36 4.90 -11.88
C GLN A 186 3.08 4.08 -12.04
N VAL A 187 2.15 4.15 -11.07
CA VAL A 187 0.90 3.38 -11.05
C VAL A 187 -0.36 4.26 -11.05
N HIS A 188 -0.23 5.59 -10.94
CA HIS A 188 -1.36 6.52 -10.95
C HIS A 188 -2.25 6.36 -12.18
N GLY A 189 -1.65 6.35 -13.38
CA GLY A 189 -2.39 6.16 -14.62
C GLY A 189 -3.07 4.78 -14.76
N PHE A 190 -2.62 3.77 -13.99
CA PHE A 190 -3.32 2.48 -13.90
C PHE A 190 -4.58 2.61 -13.04
N PHE A 191 -4.49 3.21 -11.85
CA PHE A 191 -5.65 3.42 -10.98
C PHE A 191 -6.70 4.34 -11.59
N GLY A 192 -6.29 5.39 -12.32
CA GLY A 192 -7.24 6.25 -13.05
C GLY A 192 -8.05 5.50 -14.11
N LYS A 193 -7.47 4.48 -14.76
CA LYS A 193 -8.20 3.59 -15.69
C LYS A 193 -9.12 2.60 -14.99
N MET A 194 -8.91 2.39 -13.70
CA MET A 194 -9.77 1.60 -12.81
C MET A 194 -10.81 2.49 -12.11
N GLU A 195 -11.03 3.71 -12.61
CA GLU A 195 -12.03 4.67 -12.14
C GLU A 195 -11.78 5.25 -10.73
N PHE A 196 -10.59 5.04 -10.18
CA PHE A 196 -10.17 5.75 -8.98
C PHE A 196 -10.04 7.25 -9.28
N LYS A 197 -10.54 8.07 -8.37
CA LYS A 197 -10.48 9.53 -8.44
C LYS A 197 -9.52 10.06 -7.39
N ASP A 198 -8.74 11.05 -7.76
CA ASP A 198 -7.86 11.79 -6.84
C ASP A 198 -8.71 12.55 -5.82
N PHE A 199 -8.33 12.49 -4.55
CA PHE A 199 -8.91 13.34 -3.50
C PHE A 199 -7.85 14.22 -2.81
N LYS A 200 -6.59 13.78 -2.78
CA LYS A 200 -5.46 14.55 -2.21
C LYS A 200 -4.15 14.14 -2.88
N HIS A 201 -3.14 14.99 -2.79
CA HIS A 201 -1.78 14.64 -3.19
C HIS A 201 -0.76 15.31 -2.29
N SER A 202 0.42 14.70 -2.17
CA SER A 202 1.60 15.28 -1.54
C SER A 202 2.74 15.33 -2.55
N GLU A 203 3.55 16.39 -2.50
CA GLU A 203 4.73 16.57 -3.34
C GLU A 203 6.00 16.64 -2.51
N TRP A 204 6.99 15.88 -2.93
CA TRP A 204 8.32 15.80 -2.35
C TRP A 204 9.31 16.44 -3.30
N ASP A 205 9.95 17.51 -2.85
CA ASP A 205 11.06 18.13 -3.57
C ASP A 205 12.33 17.32 -3.34
N LEU A 206 12.74 16.56 -4.36
CA LEU A 206 13.90 15.67 -4.26
C LEU A 206 15.23 16.44 -4.32
N GLU A 207 15.22 17.70 -4.77
CA GLU A 207 16.43 18.54 -4.84
C GLU A 207 16.99 18.85 -3.45
N ARG A 208 16.16 18.73 -2.40
CA ARG A 208 16.58 18.78 -0.99
C ARG A 208 17.68 17.77 -0.64
N TRP A 209 17.80 16.69 -1.41
CA TRP A 209 18.77 15.61 -1.25
C TRP A 209 19.72 15.50 -2.46
N ALA A 210 19.84 16.56 -3.26
CA ALA A 210 20.64 16.57 -4.49
C ALA A 210 22.12 16.26 -4.23
N ASP A 211 22.74 16.93 -3.25
CA ASP A 211 24.19 16.80 -3.00
C ASP A 211 24.58 15.41 -2.49
N GLU A 212 23.75 14.79 -1.66
CA GLU A 212 24.05 13.50 -1.03
C GLU A 212 23.61 12.30 -1.89
N PHE A 213 22.50 12.44 -2.62
CA PHE A 213 21.84 11.31 -3.29
C PHE A 213 21.52 11.54 -4.77
N CYS A 214 22.03 12.62 -5.36
CA CYS A 214 21.72 13.03 -6.74
C CYS A 214 20.21 13.15 -6.99
N GLY A 215 19.44 13.57 -5.98
CA GLY A 215 18.00 13.82 -6.10
C GLY A 215 17.69 14.93 -7.10
N PHE A 216 16.66 14.74 -7.93
CA PHE A 216 16.22 15.73 -8.92
C PHE A 216 14.70 15.75 -9.07
N GLY A 217 14.14 16.95 -9.27
CA GLY A 217 12.72 17.15 -9.55
C GLY A 217 11.80 16.84 -8.38
N LYS A 218 10.51 16.62 -8.70
CA LYS A 218 9.45 16.37 -7.71
C LYS A 218 8.96 14.93 -7.79
N PHE A 219 8.79 14.29 -6.64
CA PHE A 219 8.05 13.04 -6.52
C PHE A 219 6.67 13.34 -5.93
N ARG A 220 5.61 12.82 -6.54
CA ARG A 220 4.23 13.07 -6.08
C ARG A 220 3.56 11.75 -5.70
N VAL A 221 2.82 11.75 -4.61
CA VAL A 221 1.94 10.63 -4.22
C VAL A 221 0.51 11.15 -4.17
N TRP A 222 -0.44 10.36 -4.62
CA TRP A 222 -1.85 10.70 -4.65
C TRP A 222 -2.64 9.79 -3.73
N GLY A 223 -3.51 10.36 -2.91
CA GLY A 223 -4.63 9.64 -2.33
C GLY A 223 -5.73 9.53 -3.37
N MET A 224 -6.12 8.31 -3.72
CA MET A 224 -7.19 8.05 -4.67
C MET A 224 -8.24 7.11 -4.07
N ALA A 225 -9.48 7.19 -4.57
CA ALA A 225 -10.58 6.36 -4.09
C ALA A 225 -11.55 5.93 -5.20
N VAL A 226 -12.22 4.80 -5.00
CA VAL A 226 -13.31 4.29 -5.85
C VAL A 226 -14.47 3.79 -5.01
N GLU A 227 -15.69 4.03 -5.50
CA GLU A 227 -16.97 3.64 -4.87
C GLU A 227 -17.55 2.33 -5.43
#